data_AF-A0A087TXY3-F1
#
_entry.id   AF-A0A087TXY3-F1
#
_cell.length_a   1.000
_cell.length_b   1.000
_cell.length_c   1.000
_cell.angle_alpha   90.00
_cell.angle_beta   90.00
_cell.angle_gamma   90.00
#
_symmetry.space_group_name_H-M   'P 1'
#
loop_
_entity.id
_entity.type
_entity.pdbx_description
1 polymer ?
#
loop_
_entity_poly.entity_id
_entity_poly.type
_entity_poly.pdbx_seq_one_letter_code
_entity_poly.pdbx_strand_id
1 'polypeptide(L)'
;MNLKMKTAVNNKTTSSVAKHPKVSEMVLLAIAILNERNGSSLQAIKKYISTSFNVEEKKISAYIKKYLLMAVASGTLIQTKGKGAAGSFRLGGCMKYKMSELLAELPNKTKTAASPCDTHRDTKSEKGSKKIKKAKTALSSTRAV
;
A
#
# COMPACT_ATOMS: atom_id res chain seq x y z
N MET A 1 -21.19 -11.98 -54.50
CA MET A 1 -20.30 -12.12 -53.33
C MET A 1 -20.17 -10.75 -52.69
N ASN A 2 -20.94 -10.45 -51.64
CA ASN A 2 -20.98 -9.13 -51.02
C ASN A 2 -20.17 -9.13 -49.72
N LEU A 3 -19.00 -8.49 -49.76
CA LEU A 3 -18.08 -8.37 -48.64
C LEU A 3 -18.53 -7.22 -47.71
N LYS A 4 -18.98 -7.56 -46.51
CA LYS A 4 -19.41 -6.60 -45.48
C LYS A 4 -18.20 -6.24 -44.61
N MET A 5 -17.62 -5.07 -44.85
CA MET A 5 -16.53 -4.51 -44.06
C MET A 5 -17.05 -3.94 -42.74
N LYS A 6 -16.45 -4.40 -41.64
CA LYS A 6 -16.76 -4.04 -40.24
C LYS A 6 -16.01 -2.74 -39.91
N THR A 7 -16.73 -1.65 -39.66
CA THR A 7 -16.17 -0.40 -39.16
C THR A 7 -15.86 -0.54 -37.66
N ALA A 8 -14.57 -0.56 -37.31
CA ALA A 8 -14.11 -0.41 -35.93
C ALA A 8 -14.10 1.08 -35.57
N VAL A 9 -15.16 1.54 -34.91
CA VAL A 9 -15.17 2.84 -34.22
C VAL A 9 -14.25 2.70 -33.00
N ASN A 10 -13.02 3.17 -33.14
CA ASN A 10 -12.11 3.42 -32.03
C ASN A 10 -12.55 4.73 -31.37
N ASN A 11 -13.43 4.63 -30.36
CA ASN A 11 -13.95 5.78 -29.65
C ASN A 11 -12.84 6.36 -28.74
N LYS A 12 -11.97 7.17 -29.33
CA LYS A 12 -10.97 7.97 -28.62
C LYS A 12 -11.70 9.10 -27.90
N THR A 13 -12.13 8.83 -26.67
CA THR A 13 -12.77 9.81 -25.81
C THR A 13 -11.79 10.93 -25.47
N THR A 14 -12.09 12.11 -25.98
CA THR A 14 -11.44 13.38 -25.65
C THR A 14 -11.54 13.62 -24.15
N SER A 15 -10.42 13.45 -23.45
CA SER A 15 -10.34 13.59 -22.01
C SER A 15 -10.36 15.08 -21.68
N SER A 16 -11.44 15.54 -21.05
CA SER A 16 -11.40 16.78 -20.27
C SER A 16 -10.17 16.73 -19.37
N VAL A 17 -9.37 17.80 -19.37
CA VAL A 17 -8.11 17.88 -18.62
C VAL A 17 -8.39 17.48 -17.17
N ALA A 18 -7.99 16.26 -16.80
CA ALA A 18 -8.19 15.78 -15.44
C ALA A 18 -7.36 16.67 -14.51
N LYS A 19 -8.02 17.30 -13.55
CA LYS A 19 -7.39 18.25 -12.61
C LYS A 19 -6.40 17.60 -11.63
N HIS A 20 -6.20 16.29 -11.72
CA HIS A 20 -5.32 15.52 -10.86
C HIS A 20 -4.40 14.61 -11.70
N PRO A 21 -3.19 14.31 -11.20
CA PRO A 21 -2.25 13.42 -11.87
C PRO A 21 -2.77 11.97 -11.89
N LYS A 22 -1.99 11.07 -12.51
CA LYS A 22 -2.34 9.64 -12.57
C LYS A 22 -2.37 9.02 -11.18
N VAL A 23 -3.20 7.99 -11.00
CA VAL A 23 -3.31 7.28 -9.71
C VAL A 23 -1.97 6.72 -9.24
N SER A 24 -1.16 6.22 -10.16
CA SER A 24 0.19 5.74 -9.87
C SER A 24 1.06 6.83 -9.24
N GLU A 25 1.08 8.02 -9.83
CA GLU A 25 1.84 9.18 -9.35
C GLU A 25 1.30 9.67 -8.00
N MET A 26 -0.02 9.80 -7.87
CA MET A 26 -0.65 10.18 -6.61
C MET A 26 -0.28 9.23 -5.46
N VAL A 27 -0.24 7.92 -5.70
CA VAL A 27 0.12 6.91 -4.69
C VAL A 27 1.61 6.96 -4.36
N LEU A 28 2.48 7.10 -5.34
CA LEU A 28 3.93 7.17 -5.12
C LEU A 28 4.30 8.45 -4.35
N LEU A 29 3.73 9.59 -4.72
CA LEU A 29 3.88 10.86 -4.00
C LEU A 29 3.38 10.73 -2.56
N ALA A 30 2.21 10.12 -2.35
CA ALA A 30 1.67 9.91 -1.01
C ALA A 30 2.63 9.10 -0.12
N ILE A 31 3.18 7.99 -0.65
CA ILE A 31 4.13 7.16 0.10
C ILE A 31 5.42 7.93 0.40
N ALA A 32 5.89 8.72 -0.56
CA ALA A 32 7.12 9.51 -0.44
C ALA A 32 6.99 10.73 0.49
N ILE A 33 5.79 11.29 0.65
CA ILE A 33 5.56 12.45 1.51
C ILE A 33 5.25 12.02 2.94
N LEU A 34 4.42 10.99 3.12
CA LEU A 34 4.02 10.55 4.46
C LEU A 34 5.16 9.82 5.19
N ASN A 35 6.06 9.13 4.50
CA ASN A 35 7.29 8.52 5.05
C ASN A 35 7.16 7.87 6.43
N GLU A 36 6.04 7.19 6.67
CA GLU A 36 5.74 6.52 7.94
C GLU A 36 6.76 5.42 8.26
N ARG A 37 6.95 5.12 9.56
CA ARG A 37 7.94 4.13 10.03
C ARG A 37 7.86 2.79 9.30
N ASN A 38 6.64 2.29 9.08
CA ASN A 38 6.37 1.03 8.38
C ASN A 38 5.93 1.23 6.92
N GLY A 39 6.00 2.44 6.39
CA GLY A 39 5.37 2.83 5.13
C GLY A 39 3.89 3.20 5.28
N SER A 40 3.33 3.75 4.22
CA SER A 40 1.97 4.30 4.23
C SER A 40 0.93 3.21 4.02
N SER A 41 -0.10 3.22 4.86
CA SER A 41 -1.23 2.29 4.75
C SER A 41 -2.21 2.74 3.68
N LEU A 42 -3.06 1.81 3.21
CA LEU A 42 -4.13 2.12 2.26
C LEU A 42 -5.03 3.28 2.71
N GLN A 43 -5.34 3.36 4.02
CA GLN A 43 -6.17 4.43 4.58
C GLN A 43 -5.43 5.78 4.53
N ALA A 44 -4.14 5.80 4.89
CA ALA A 44 -3.33 7.00 4.86
C ALA A 44 -3.18 7.55 3.43
N ILE A 45 -2.95 6.65 2.46
CA ILE A 45 -2.84 7.01 1.04
C ILE A 45 -4.15 7.63 0.52
N LYS A 46 -5.30 7.02 0.83
CA LYS A 46 -6.61 7.56 0.46
C LYS A 46 -6.84 8.96 1.02
N LYS A 47 -6.55 9.14 2.32
CA LYS A 47 -6.72 10.43 3.00
C LYS A 47 -5.84 11.50 2.36
N TYR A 48 -4.57 11.20 2.09
CA TYR A 48 -3.66 12.14 1.46
C TYR A 48 -4.14 12.56 0.06
N ILE A 49 -4.59 11.59 -0.74
CA ILE A 49 -5.06 11.87 -2.11
C ILE A 49 -6.33 12.71 -2.11
N SER A 50 -7.28 12.41 -1.20
CA SER A 50 -8.52 13.18 -1.12
C SER A 50 -8.28 14.62 -0.67
N THR A 51 -7.38 14.86 0.29
CA THR A 51 -7.07 16.21 0.78
C THR A 51 -6.19 17.01 -0.17
N SER A 52 -5.20 16.39 -0.80
CA SER A 52 -4.19 17.11 -1.58
C SER A 52 -4.63 17.38 -3.02
N PHE A 53 -5.36 16.43 -3.62
CA PHE A 53 -5.79 16.53 -5.01
C PHE A 53 -7.30 16.79 -5.16
N ASN A 54 -8.02 16.99 -4.04
CA ASN A 54 -9.47 17.22 -4.02
C ASN A 54 -10.27 16.14 -4.77
N VAL A 55 -9.84 14.87 -4.66
CA VAL A 55 -10.49 13.73 -5.32
C VAL A 55 -11.41 12.99 -4.35
N GLU A 56 -12.61 12.63 -4.80
CA GLU A 56 -13.55 11.86 -4.00
C GLU A 56 -13.02 10.45 -3.67
N GLU A 57 -12.94 10.12 -2.38
CA GLU A 57 -12.37 8.86 -1.89
C GLU A 57 -13.07 7.63 -2.50
N LYS A 58 -14.40 7.67 -2.60
CA LYS A 58 -15.21 6.53 -3.08
C LYS A 58 -14.82 6.13 -4.50
N LYS A 59 -14.69 7.12 -5.40
CA LYS A 59 -14.32 6.91 -6.81
C LYS A 59 -12.88 6.40 -6.95
N ILE A 60 -11.94 6.98 -6.21
CA ILE A 60 -10.51 6.67 -6.37
C ILE A 60 -10.09 5.38 -5.64
N SER A 61 -10.84 4.96 -4.62
CA SER A 61 -10.49 3.82 -3.75
C SER A 61 -10.27 2.51 -4.50
N ALA A 62 -11.08 2.20 -5.52
CA ALA A 62 -10.96 1.00 -6.32
C ALA A 62 -9.66 0.99 -7.14
N TYR A 63 -9.33 2.13 -7.74
CA TYR A 63 -8.10 2.29 -8.52
C TYR A 63 -6.85 2.21 -7.65
N ILE A 64 -6.87 2.80 -6.45
CA ILE A 64 -5.77 2.70 -5.50
C ILE A 64 -5.54 1.23 -5.10
N LYS A 65 -6.60 0.49 -4.75
CA LYS A 65 -6.49 -0.94 -4.41
C LYS A 65 -5.88 -1.75 -5.55
N LYS A 66 -6.38 -1.53 -6.77
CA LYS A 66 -5.88 -2.21 -7.97
C LYS A 66 -4.40 -1.90 -8.21
N TYR A 67 -4.02 -0.62 -8.13
CA TYR A 67 -2.65 -0.20 -8.33
C TYR A 67 -1.70 -0.80 -7.29
N LEU A 68 -2.07 -0.79 -5.99
CA LEU A 68 -1.22 -1.36 -4.94
C LEU A 68 -0.97 -2.86 -5.14
N LEU A 69 -2.00 -3.63 -5.51
CA LEU A 69 -1.85 -5.06 -5.82
C LEU A 69 -0.89 -5.28 -6.99
N MET A 70 -1.08 -4.54 -8.09
CA MET A 70 -0.20 -4.64 -9.26
C MET A 70 1.23 -4.17 -8.97
N ALA A 71 1.39 -3.08 -8.22
CA ALA A 71 2.68 -2.50 -7.88
C ALA A 71 3.49 -3.43 -6.97
N VAL A 72 2.84 -4.15 -6.04
CA VAL A 72 3.48 -5.20 -5.24
C VAL A 72 3.84 -6.41 -6.10
N ALA A 73 2.94 -6.87 -6.98
CA ALA A 73 3.23 -7.98 -7.89
C ALA A 73 4.40 -7.68 -8.84
N SER A 74 4.53 -6.43 -9.30
CA SER A 74 5.65 -5.96 -10.12
C SER A 74 6.95 -5.71 -9.35
N GLY A 75 6.93 -5.74 -8.00
CA GLY A 75 8.08 -5.41 -7.17
C GLY A 75 8.41 -3.91 -7.05
N THR A 76 7.57 -3.02 -7.61
CA THR A 76 7.73 -1.57 -7.51
C THR A 76 7.55 -1.07 -6.06
N LEU A 77 6.61 -1.68 -5.34
CA LEU A 77 6.34 -1.42 -3.92
C LEU A 77 6.62 -2.68 -3.09
N ILE A 78 7.13 -2.47 -1.88
CA ILE A 78 7.35 -3.54 -0.90
C ILE A 78 6.22 -3.48 0.13
N GLN A 79 5.51 -4.59 0.30
CA GLN A 79 4.53 -4.77 1.37
C GLN A 79 5.25 -5.08 2.68
N THR A 80 5.06 -4.24 3.70
CA THR A 80 5.69 -4.42 5.02
C THR A 80 4.76 -5.06 6.04
N LYS A 81 3.46 -4.81 5.90
CA LYS A 81 2.41 -5.28 6.81
C LYS A 81 1.19 -5.72 6.01
N GLY A 82 0.45 -6.67 6.58
CA GLY A 82 -0.81 -7.18 6.01
C GLY A 82 -0.60 -8.09 4.80
N LYS A 83 -1.71 -8.44 4.14
CA LYS A 83 -1.74 -9.25 2.92
C LYS A 83 -2.64 -8.57 1.88
N GLY A 84 -2.21 -8.59 0.62
CA GLY A 84 -2.95 -7.94 -0.47
C GLY A 84 -3.00 -6.42 -0.31
N ALA A 85 -4.07 -5.78 -0.81
CA ALA A 85 -4.21 -4.32 -0.74
C ALA A 85 -4.41 -3.78 0.69
N ALA A 86 -4.85 -4.61 1.63
CA ALA A 86 -5.06 -4.25 3.03
C ALA A 86 -3.73 -4.35 3.80
N GLY A 87 -2.85 -3.38 3.56
CA GLY A 87 -1.50 -3.40 4.11
C GLY A 87 -0.85 -2.03 4.19
N SER A 88 0.43 -2.06 4.53
CA SER A 88 1.33 -0.89 4.50
C SER A 88 2.42 -1.12 3.46
N PHE A 89 2.75 -0.05 2.74
CA PHE A 89 3.59 -0.13 1.55
C PHE A 89 4.72 0.89 1.62
N ARG A 90 5.91 0.46 1.20
CA ARG A 90 7.09 1.32 1.02
C ARG A 90 7.54 1.30 -0.43
N LEU A 91 8.19 2.37 -0.87
CA LEU A 91 8.88 2.38 -2.16
C LEU A 91 9.94 1.25 -2.16
N GLY A 92 9.96 0.45 -3.23
CA GLY A 92 10.98 -0.56 -3.42
C GLY A 92 12.37 0.07 -3.54
N GLY A 93 13.42 -0.69 -3.20
CA GLY A 93 14.80 -0.21 -3.24
C GLY A 93 15.18 0.43 -4.59
N CYS A 94 14.73 -0.17 -5.69
CA CYS A 94 14.98 0.32 -7.05
C CYS A 94 14.26 1.65 -7.39
N MET A 95 13.12 1.95 -6.73
CA MET A 95 12.39 3.22 -6.89
C MET A 95 12.68 4.27 -5.83
N LYS A 96 13.26 3.89 -4.68
CA LYS A 96 13.76 4.86 -3.69
C LYS A 96 14.77 5.81 -4.31
N TYR A 97 15.71 5.29 -5.10
CA TYR A 97 16.74 6.11 -5.77
C TYR A 97 16.15 7.05 -6.83
N LYS A 98 15.18 6.58 -7.62
CA LYS A 98 14.56 7.40 -8.68
C LYS A 98 13.64 8.50 -8.15
N MET A 99 12.92 8.25 -7.05
CA MET A 99 12.08 9.28 -6.42
C MET A 99 12.86 10.22 -5.51
N SER A 100 13.97 9.76 -4.89
CA SER A 100 14.86 10.68 -4.15
C SER A 100 15.53 11.71 -5.07
N GLU A 101 15.74 11.37 -6.33
CA GLU A 101 16.31 12.28 -7.34
C GLU A 101 15.29 13.32 -7.80
N LEU A 102 14.03 12.94 -8.00
CA LEU A 102 12.92 13.87 -8.31
C LEU A 102 12.50 14.75 -7.11
N LEU A 103 12.70 14.28 -5.88
CA LEU A 103 12.47 15.05 -4.65
C LEU A 103 13.65 15.97 -4.31
N ALA A 104 14.82 15.77 -4.91
CA ALA A 104 16.00 16.62 -4.70
C ALA A 104 15.92 17.97 -5.44
N GLU A 105 14.98 18.13 -6.37
CA GLU A 105 14.65 19.42 -7.02
C GLU A 105 13.63 20.27 -6.24
N LEU A 106 13.11 19.76 -5.12
CA LEU A 106 12.32 20.57 -4.18
C LEU A 106 13.23 21.09 -3.05
N PRO A 107 13.22 22.41 -2.76
CA PRO A 107 14.12 22.99 -1.77
C PRO A 107 13.62 22.69 -0.36
N ASN A 108 14.09 21.62 0.27
CA ASN A 108 14.81 21.73 1.56
C ASN A 108 15.35 20.41 2.09
N LYS A 109 16.60 20.49 2.55
CA LYS A 109 17.40 19.44 3.18
C LYS A 109 16.87 19.11 4.59
N THR A 110 16.99 17.85 5.01
CA THR A 110 17.79 17.49 6.19
C THR A 110 18.32 16.06 6.06
N LYS A 111 19.60 15.91 6.43
CA LYS A 111 20.50 14.77 6.27
C LYS A 111 20.15 13.66 7.30
N THR A 112 20.44 12.37 7.04
CA THR A 112 21.54 11.55 7.64
C THR A 112 21.39 10.12 7.05
N ALA A 113 22.23 9.61 6.13
CA ALA A 113 23.56 8.97 6.23
C ALA A 113 23.61 7.51 6.78
N ALA A 114 24.20 6.61 5.95
CA ALA A 114 24.83 5.27 6.17
C ALA A 114 23.95 4.03 6.50
N SER A 115 23.72 3.03 5.62
CA SER A 115 24.57 1.91 5.05
C SER A 115 24.55 0.61 5.92
N PRO A 116 24.93 -0.60 5.43
CA PRO A 116 24.26 -1.54 4.49
C PRO A 116 24.09 -2.98 5.09
N CYS A 117 23.64 -3.97 4.29
CA CYS A 117 24.05 -5.40 4.28
C CYS A 117 22.93 -6.45 4.17
N ASP A 118 23.24 -7.43 3.34
CA ASP A 118 22.54 -8.60 2.84
C ASP A 118 22.39 -9.79 3.82
N THR A 119 21.55 -10.73 3.38
CA THR A 119 21.60 -12.20 3.58
C THR A 119 21.23 -12.85 4.92
N HIS A 120 20.27 -13.78 4.83
CA HIS A 120 20.18 -15.16 5.37
C HIS A 120 18.72 -15.47 5.76
N ARG A 121 17.95 -16.15 4.90
CA ARG A 121 17.85 -17.62 4.72
C ARG A 121 17.15 -18.30 5.90
N ASP A 122 15.94 -18.76 5.59
CA ASP A 122 15.13 -19.87 6.09
C ASP A 122 15.57 -20.60 7.37
N THR A 123 14.61 -20.87 8.26
CA THR A 123 14.21 -22.26 8.56
C THR A 123 12.90 -22.33 9.37
N LYS A 124 12.08 -23.28 8.95
CA LYS A 124 10.80 -23.75 9.50
C LYS A 124 11.09 -24.97 10.38
N SER A 125 10.52 -25.05 11.58
CA SER A 125 10.23 -26.31 12.32
C SER A 125 9.37 -25.98 13.56
N GLU A 126 8.05 -26.21 13.53
CA GLU A 126 7.30 -27.40 13.93
C GLU A 126 7.09 -27.63 15.45
N LYS A 127 5.80 -27.63 15.83
CA LYS A 127 5.06 -28.46 16.81
C LYS A 127 5.63 -28.72 18.23
N GLY A 128 4.74 -28.61 19.22
CA GLY A 128 4.83 -29.49 20.40
C GLY A 128 4.01 -29.09 21.62
N SER A 129 2.79 -29.60 21.73
CA SER A 129 1.86 -29.51 22.87
C SER A 129 2.31 -30.27 24.13
N LYS A 130 2.06 -29.72 25.34
CA LYS A 130 1.76 -30.45 26.61
C LYS A 130 0.85 -29.55 27.50
N LYS A 131 -0.43 -29.90 27.73
CA LYS A 131 -1.00 -30.69 28.87
C LYS A 131 -0.66 -30.10 30.26
N ILE A 132 -1.51 -29.97 31.30
CA ILE A 132 -2.88 -30.41 31.64
C ILE A 132 -3.26 -29.81 33.04
N LYS A 133 -4.54 -29.42 33.20
CA LYS A 133 -5.46 -29.51 34.36
C LYS A 133 -5.02 -29.21 35.82
N LYS A 134 -5.81 -28.32 36.47
CA LYS A 134 -6.35 -28.45 37.84
C LYS A 134 -7.59 -27.53 37.94
N ALA A 135 -8.82 -28.00 37.71
CA ALA A 135 -9.73 -28.74 38.60
C ALA A 135 -10.38 -27.88 39.72
N LYS A 136 -11.73 -27.77 39.65
CA LYS A 136 -12.73 -27.82 40.76
C LYS A 136 -12.84 -26.56 41.65
N THR A 137 -13.99 -26.01 42.08
CA THR A 137 -15.40 -26.47 42.19
C THR A 137 -16.35 -25.25 42.27
N ALA A 138 -17.62 -25.52 41.99
CA ALA A 138 -18.84 -24.71 41.90
C ALA A 138 -19.31 -23.92 43.15
N LEU A 139 -20.34 -23.07 42.92
CA LEU A 139 -21.46 -22.65 43.81
C LEU A 139 -21.04 -22.01 45.15
N SER A 140 -21.58 -20.90 45.66
CA SER A 140 -22.93 -20.35 45.64
C SER A 140 -22.92 -19.00 46.41
N SER A 141 -23.86 -18.12 46.07
CA SER A 141 -24.62 -17.16 46.90
C SER A 141 -24.29 -16.96 48.40
N THR A 142 -24.65 -15.75 48.89
CA THR A 142 -24.93 -15.30 50.30
C THR A 142 -23.70 -14.67 51.01
N ARG A 143 -23.70 -13.55 51.76
CA ARG A 143 -24.59 -12.42 52.13
C ARG A 143 -23.73 -11.45 52.99
N ALA A 144 -24.12 -10.17 52.98
CA ALA A 144 -23.81 -9.03 53.88
C ALA A 144 -22.86 -9.20 55.08
N VAL A 145 -21.99 -8.19 55.26
CA VAL A 145 -21.90 -7.35 56.47
C VAL A 145 -21.72 -5.90 56.02
#